data_AF-A0A4U5PS02-F1
#
_entry.id   AF-A0A4U5PS02-F1
#
_cell.length_a   1.000
_cell.length_b   1.000
_cell.length_c   1.000
_cell.angle_alpha   90.00
_cell.angle_beta   90.00
_cell.angle_gamma   90.00
#
_symmetry.space_group_name_H-M   'P 1'
#
loop_
_entity.id
_entity.type
_entity.pdbx_description
1 polymer ?
#
loop_
_entity_poly.entity_id
_entity_poly.type
_entity_poly.pdbx_seq_one_letter_code
_entity_poly.pdbx_strand_id
1 'polypeptide(L)'
;MISVGFQAAASVRVSNELGAGHPKATSFSIVIVNLCSLLISAILAVAVLLLRHVISYAFTSGTVVSDAVAELSPFLAASIVLNGVQPVLSGVAVGCGWQAFVAYVNVACYYIIGIPLGCVLGFVCDMGTKGIWTGMLGGTIVQTIVLLWATIRTNWVKEVEKAQSRLDKWDDNKEPLLRE
;
A
#
# COMPACT_ATOMS: atom_id res chain seq x y z
N MET A 1 -7.20 -7.28 -5.76
CA MET A 1 -6.79 -8.40 -4.87
C MET A 1 -5.33 -8.81 -5.03
N ILE A 2 -4.70 -8.62 -6.20
CA ILE A 2 -3.26 -8.92 -6.40
C ILE A 2 -2.36 -8.14 -5.41
N SER A 3 -2.64 -6.85 -5.20
CA SER A 3 -1.90 -6.00 -4.26
C SER A 3 -1.97 -6.46 -2.80
N VAL A 4 -3.10 -7.03 -2.38
CA VAL A 4 -3.28 -7.61 -1.03
C VAL A 4 -2.43 -8.87 -0.86
N GLY A 5 -2.29 -9.67 -1.93
CA GLY A 5 -1.36 -10.80 -1.95
C GLY A 5 0.09 -10.36 -1.73
N PHE A 6 0.52 -9.31 -2.42
CA PHE A 6 1.85 -8.73 -2.20
C PHE A 6 2.02 -8.12 -0.80
N GLN A 7 0.98 -7.47 -0.26
CA GLN A 7 0.99 -6.96 1.12
C GLN A 7 1.25 -8.08 2.13
N ALA A 8 0.53 -9.20 2.03
CA ALA A 8 0.69 -10.34 2.92
C ALA A 8 2.09 -10.97 2.77
N ALA A 9 2.53 -11.19 1.53
CA ALA A 9 3.86 -11.73 1.24
C ALA A 9 4.99 -10.83 1.77
N ALA A 10 4.87 -9.51 1.59
CA ALA A 10 5.81 -8.52 2.12
C ALA A 10 5.88 -8.59 3.65
N SER A 11 4.72 -8.61 4.31
CA SER A 11 4.63 -8.69 5.77
C SER A 11 5.33 -9.93 6.30
N VAL A 12 5.01 -11.12 5.77
CA VAL A 12 5.63 -12.39 6.21
C VAL A 12 7.14 -12.40 5.96
N ARG A 13 7.59 -11.97 4.77
CA ARG A 13 9.01 -11.97 4.42
C ARG A 13 9.81 -11.02 5.32
N VAL A 14 9.30 -9.81 5.53
CA VAL A 14 9.94 -8.81 6.39
C VAL A 14 9.96 -9.27 7.84
N SER A 15 8.85 -9.78 8.38
CA SER A 15 8.82 -10.30 9.75
C SER A 15 9.83 -11.43 9.98
N ASN A 16 9.96 -12.36 9.03
CA ASN A 16 10.91 -13.47 9.15
C ASN A 16 12.37 -13.01 9.10
N GLU A 17 12.74 -12.13 8.17
CA GLU A 17 14.12 -11.61 8.08
C GLU A 17 14.49 -10.72 9.28
N LEU A 18 13.51 -9.98 9.80
CA LEU A 18 13.66 -9.16 10.99
C LEU A 18 13.87 -10.02 12.24
N GLY A 19 13.06 -11.08 12.40
CA GLY A 19 13.19 -12.04 13.50
C GLY A 19 14.46 -12.90 13.43
N ALA A 20 14.96 -13.16 12.22
CA ALA A 20 16.21 -13.91 12.00
C ALA A 20 17.48 -13.08 12.26
N GLY A 21 17.38 -11.78 12.57
CA GLY A 21 18.57 -10.97 12.85
C GLY A 21 19.25 -10.38 11.61
N HIS A 22 18.60 -10.35 10.44
CA HIS A 22 19.23 -9.98 9.17
C HIS A 22 18.76 -8.62 8.62
N PRO A 23 19.36 -7.49 9.05
CA PRO A 23 18.92 -6.14 8.65
C PRO A 23 19.14 -5.84 7.16
N LYS A 24 20.22 -6.38 6.57
CA LYS A 24 20.51 -6.22 5.13
C LYS A 24 19.50 -6.98 4.27
N ALA A 25 19.16 -8.21 4.65
CA ALA A 25 18.18 -9.04 3.93
C ALA A 25 16.76 -8.46 4.07
N THR A 26 16.43 -7.85 5.22
CA THR A 26 15.18 -7.11 5.43
C THR A 26 15.06 -5.95 4.44
N SER A 27 16.08 -5.07 4.40
CA SER A 27 16.09 -3.91 3.49
C SER A 27 16.01 -4.34 2.01
N PHE A 28 16.74 -5.39 1.64
CA PHE A 28 16.71 -5.94 0.28
C PHE A 28 15.34 -6.51 -0.09
N SER A 29 14.71 -7.26 0.82
CA SER A 29 13.38 -7.83 0.60
C SER A 29 12.33 -6.73 0.35
N ILE A 30 12.40 -5.63 1.09
CA ILE A 30 11.51 -4.47 0.92
C ILE A 30 11.63 -3.88 -0.47
N VAL A 31 12.86 -3.68 -0.96
CA VAL A 31 13.11 -3.12 -2.29
C VAL A 31 12.58 -4.05 -3.37
N ILE A 32 12.89 -5.35 -3.29
CA ILE A 32 12.48 -6.32 -4.31
C ILE A 32 10.97 -6.49 -4.37
N VAL A 33 10.29 -6.62 -3.23
CA VAL A 33 8.82 -6.80 -3.21
C VAL A 33 8.10 -5.55 -3.75
N ASN A 34 8.58 -4.35 -3.42
CA ASN A 34 8.04 -3.11 -3.99
C ASN A 34 8.30 -3.03 -5.51
N LEU A 35 9.50 -3.38 -5.96
CA LEU A 35 9.84 -3.35 -7.39
C LEU A 35 8.99 -4.34 -8.20
N CYS A 36 8.87 -5.59 -7.74
CA CYS A 36 8.03 -6.60 -8.38
C CYS A 36 6.56 -6.16 -8.44
N SER A 37 6.02 -5.63 -7.33
CA SER A 37 4.64 -5.16 -7.30
C SER A 37 4.42 -3.95 -8.22
N LEU A 38 5.37 -3.00 -8.25
CA LEU A 38 5.33 -1.85 -9.17
C LEU A 38 5.33 -2.28 -10.63
N LEU A 39 6.19 -3.25 -11.01
CA LEU A 39 6.25 -3.77 -12.38
C LEU A 39 4.93 -4.42 -12.79
N ILE A 40 4.36 -5.26 -11.94
CA ILE A 40 3.08 -5.93 -12.22
C ILE A 40 1.94 -4.91 -12.31
N SER A 41 1.88 -3.96 -11.38
CA SER A 41 0.89 -2.89 -11.43
C SER A 41 1.05 -1.98 -12.65
N ALA A 42 2.28 -1.71 -13.10
CA ALA A 42 2.53 -0.94 -14.31
C ALA A 42 2.05 -1.70 -15.57
N ILE A 43 2.33 -2.99 -15.67
CA ILE A 43 1.84 -3.84 -16.77
C ILE A 43 0.31 -3.85 -16.80
N LEU A 44 -0.34 -4.02 -15.65
CA LEU A 44 -1.80 -4.00 -15.54
C LEU A 44 -2.38 -2.62 -15.88
N ALA A 45 -1.74 -1.54 -15.45
CA ALA A 45 -2.15 -0.18 -15.77
C ALA A 45 -2.08 0.08 -17.28
N VAL A 46 -1.00 -0.34 -17.95
CA VAL A 46 -0.86 -0.24 -19.41
C VAL A 46 -1.94 -1.09 -20.11
N ALA A 47 -2.18 -2.32 -19.66
CA ALA A 47 -3.22 -3.17 -20.23
C ALA A 47 -4.61 -2.53 -20.13
N VAL A 48 -4.94 -1.93 -18.98
CA VAL A 48 -6.22 -1.21 -18.77
C VAL A 48 -6.32 0.02 -19.67
N LEU A 49 -5.23 0.77 -19.87
CA LEU A 49 -5.23 1.92 -20.79
C LEU A 49 -5.44 1.50 -22.24
N LEU A 50 -4.81 0.42 -22.68
CA LEU A 50 -4.97 -0.12 -24.04
C LEU A 50 -6.40 -0.64 -24.27
N LEU A 51 -6.98 -1.26 -23.25
CA LEU A 51 -8.32 -1.85 -23.31
C LEU A 51 -9.44 -0.89 -22.84
N ARG A 52 -9.15 0.41 -22.64
CA ARG A 52 -10.07 1.37 -22.02
C ARG A 52 -11.45 1.45 -22.67
N HIS A 53 -11.52 1.23 -23.98
CA HIS A 53 -12.75 1.31 -24.78
C HIS A 53 -13.50 -0.02 -24.88
N VAL A 54 -12.90 -1.11 -24.41
CA VAL A 54 -13.45 -2.48 -24.52
C VAL A 54 -13.79 -3.04 -23.15
N ILE A 55 -13.00 -2.71 -22.12
CA ILE A 55 -13.14 -3.25 -20.77
C ILE A 55 -14.46 -2.84 -20.11
N SER A 56 -15.00 -1.68 -20.46
CA SER A 56 -16.29 -1.17 -20.00
C SER A 56 -17.45 -2.06 -20.46
N TYR A 57 -17.39 -2.60 -21.68
CA TYR A 57 -18.46 -3.43 -22.23
C TYR A 57 -18.63 -4.78 -21.52
N ALA A 58 -17.65 -5.20 -20.71
CA ALA A 58 -17.81 -6.35 -19.82
C ALA A 58 -18.74 -6.07 -18.62
N PHE A 59 -18.92 -4.79 -18.25
CA PHE A 59 -19.71 -4.37 -17.09
C PHE A 59 -20.99 -3.60 -17.47
N THR A 60 -21.05 -3.00 -18.65
CA THR A 60 -22.20 -2.22 -19.11
C THR A 60 -22.42 -2.36 -20.60
N SER A 61 -23.69 -2.45 -21.02
CA SER A 61 -24.08 -2.40 -22.44
C SER A 61 -24.35 -0.97 -22.91
N GLY A 62 -24.36 0.02 -22.01
CA GLY A 62 -24.67 1.42 -22.32
C GLY A 62 -23.45 2.19 -22.80
N THR A 63 -23.56 2.83 -23.97
CA THR A 63 -22.50 3.65 -24.58
C THR A 63 -22.10 4.84 -23.70
N VAL A 64 -23.07 5.50 -23.06
CA VAL A 64 -22.83 6.64 -22.15
C VAL A 64 -21.93 6.27 -20.97
N VAL A 65 -22.14 5.09 -20.37
CA VAL A 65 -21.32 4.62 -19.25
C VAL A 65 -19.96 4.15 -19.76
N SER A 66 -19.91 3.54 -20.96
CA SER A 66 -18.66 3.12 -21.60
C SER A 66 -17.72 4.30 -21.86
N ASP A 67 -18.24 5.39 -22.43
CA ASP A 67 -17.45 6.59 -22.71
C ASP A 67 -16.95 7.26 -21.43
N ALA A 68 -17.78 7.30 -20.38
CA ALA A 68 -17.37 7.80 -19.06
C ALA A 68 -16.24 6.96 -18.45
N VAL A 69 -16.31 5.63 -18.55
CA VAL A 69 -15.23 4.73 -18.07
C VAL A 69 -13.95 4.91 -18.88
N ALA A 70 -14.05 5.08 -20.20
CA ALA A 70 -12.90 5.35 -21.05
C ALA A 70 -12.21 6.69 -20.70
N GLU A 71 -12.99 7.71 -20.34
CA GLU A 71 -12.47 8.99 -19.87
C GLU A 71 -11.82 8.91 -18.48
N LEU A 72 -12.35 8.03 -17.60
CA LEU A 72 -11.81 7.80 -16.25
C LEU A 72 -10.65 6.79 -16.21
N SER A 73 -10.41 6.07 -17.31
CA SER A 73 -9.37 5.03 -17.40
C SER A 73 -7.95 5.52 -17.03
N PRO A 74 -7.52 6.76 -17.34
CA PRO A 74 -6.26 7.31 -16.83
C PRO A 74 -6.20 7.39 -15.30
N PHE A 75 -7.29 7.78 -14.63
CA PHE A 75 -7.38 7.79 -13.17
C PHE A 75 -7.35 6.37 -12.59
N LEU A 76 -8.01 5.43 -13.27
CA LEU A 76 -7.97 4.02 -12.90
C LEU A 76 -6.55 3.46 -13.02
N ALA A 77 -5.84 3.73 -14.11
CA ALA A 77 -4.45 3.31 -14.31
C ALA A 77 -3.53 3.88 -13.22
N ALA A 78 -3.65 5.18 -12.91
CA ALA A 78 -2.93 5.79 -11.79
C ALA A 78 -3.27 5.12 -10.44
N SER A 79 -4.55 4.81 -10.22
CA SER A 79 -5.01 4.09 -9.03
C SER A 79 -4.36 2.71 -8.92
N ILE A 80 -4.25 1.96 -10.02
CA ILE A 80 -3.62 0.62 -10.06
C ILE A 80 -2.15 0.69 -9.67
N VAL A 81 -1.42 1.68 -10.17
CA VAL A 81 0.00 1.88 -9.82
C VAL A 81 0.14 2.23 -8.35
N LEU A 82 -0.64 3.18 -7.84
CA LEU A 82 -0.65 3.56 -6.42
C LEU A 82 -1.02 2.38 -5.51
N ASN A 83 -2.03 1.59 -5.88
CA ASN A 83 -2.43 0.38 -5.17
C ASN A 83 -1.40 -0.76 -5.30
N GLY A 84 -0.41 -0.66 -6.19
CA GLY A 84 0.74 -1.58 -6.19
C GLY A 84 1.71 -1.28 -5.05
N VAL A 85 1.98 0.01 -4.81
CA VAL A 85 3.03 0.43 -3.86
C VAL A 85 2.48 0.57 -2.43
N GLN A 86 1.33 1.23 -2.27
CA GLN A 86 0.81 1.61 -0.94
C GLN A 86 0.48 0.40 -0.04
N PRO A 87 -0.19 -0.67 -0.52
CA PRO A 87 -0.47 -1.84 0.30
C PRO A 87 0.79 -2.62 0.66
N VAL A 88 1.78 -2.66 -0.24
CA VAL A 88 3.06 -3.33 -0.01
C VAL A 88 3.87 -2.63 1.06
N LEU A 89 4.01 -1.30 0.98
CA LEU A 89 4.65 -0.51 2.03
C LEU A 89 3.92 -0.66 3.38
N SER A 90 2.59 -0.70 3.36
CA SER A 90 1.80 -0.96 4.56
C SER A 90 2.08 -2.37 5.11
N GLY A 91 2.20 -3.38 4.25
CA GLY A 91 2.56 -4.75 4.62
C GLY A 91 3.95 -4.85 5.24
N VAL A 92 4.93 -4.14 4.67
CA VAL A 92 6.28 -4.01 5.25
C VAL A 92 6.23 -3.41 6.65
N ALA A 93 5.51 -2.29 6.81
CA ALA A 93 5.41 -1.61 8.09
C ALA A 93 4.67 -2.45 9.15
N VAL A 94 3.62 -3.17 8.76
CA VAL A 94 2.95 -4.16 9.63
C VAL A 94 3.90 -5.30 9.99
N GLY A 95 4.70 -5.78 9.04
CA GLY A 95 5.72 -6.82 9.27
C GLY A 95 6.79 -6.41 10.30
N CYS A 96 7.10 -5.11 10.40
CA CYS A 96 7.97 -4.54 11.43
C CYS A 96 7.27 -4.29 12.79
N GLY A 97 5.95 -4.47 12.85
CA GLY A 97 5.13 -4.18 14.04
C GLY A 97 4.75 -2.70 14.19
N TRP A 98 4.72 -1.93 13.09
CA TRP A 98 4.31 -0.52 13.08
C TRP A 98 2.84 -0.34 12.68
N GLN A 99 1.99 -1.35 12.86
CA GLN A 99 0.57 -1.26 12.45
C GLN A 99 -0.16 -0.02 13.01
N ALA A 100 0.16 0.40 14.24
CA ALA A 100 -0.45 1.59 14.84
C ALA A 100 -0.07 2.88 14.09
N PHE A 101 1.21 3.04 13.75
CA PHE A 101 1.68 4.18 12.95
C PHE A 101 0.99 4.23 11.59
N VAL A 102 0.95 3.09 10.89
CA VAL A 102 0.27 2.98 9.58
C VAL A 102 -1.20 3.36 9.69
N ALA A 103 -1.89 2.90 10.74
CA ALA A 103 -3.30 3.22 10.99
C ALA A 103 -3.53 4.72 11.20
N TYR A 104 -2.71 5.38 12.03
CA TYR A 104 -2.81 6.84 12.24
C TYR A 104 -2.56 7.62 10.95
N VAL A 105 -1.52 7.28 10.19
CA VAL A 105 -1.22 7.93 8.91
C VAL A 105 -2.36 7.70 7.91
N ASN A 106 -2.93 6.49 7.86
CA ASN A 106 -4.07 6.17 7.00
C ASN A 106 -5.29 7.04 7.32
N VAL A 107 -5.65 7.15 8.60
CA VAL A 107 -6.79 7.98 9.02
C VAL A 107 -6.53 9.44 8.68
N ALA A 108 -5.35 9.97 8.99
CA ALA A 108 -5.00 11.35 8.66
C ALA A 108 -5.06 11.63 7.15
N CYS A 109 -4.43 10.77 6.34
CA CYS A 109 -4.34 10.99 4.90
C CYS A 109 -5.69 10.84 4.20
N TYR A 110 -6.53 9.88 4.58
CA TYR A 110 -7.84 9.72 3.95
C TYR A 110 -8.88 10.70 4.48
N TYR A 111 -9.00 10.87 5.80
CA TYR A 111 -10.09 11.65 6.38
C TYR A 111 -9.80 13.14 6.49
N ILE A 112 -8.55 13.52 6.74
CA ILE A 112 -8.19 14.94 6.92
C ILE A 112 -7.77 15.57 5.59
N ILE A 113 -7.17 14.79 4.69
CA ILE A 113 -6.69 15.30 3.39
C ILE A 113 -7.60 14.83 2.26
N GLY A 114 -7.73 13.51 2.06
CA GLY A 114 -8.41 12.94 0.89
C GLY A 114 -9.87 13.36 0.75
N ILE A 115 -10.68 13.21 1.82
CA ILE A 115 -12.10 13.56 1.81
C ILE A 115 -12.30 15.07 1.60
N PRO A 116 -11.68 15.99 2.37
CA PRO A 116 -11.85 17.42 2.13
C PRO A 116 -11.38 17.86 0.75
N LEU A 117 -10.23 17.34 0.27
CA LEU A 117 -9.75 17.65 -1.08
C LEU A 117 -10.73 17.15 -2.15
N GLY A 118 -11.29 15.95 -1.97
CA GLY A 118 -12.30 15.38 -2.86
C GLY A 118 -13.60 16.17 -2.86
N CYS A 119 -14.04 16.68 -1.70
CA CYS A 119 -15.20 17.55 -1.60
C CYS A 119 -14.96 18.90 -2.30
N VAL A 120 -13.80 19.52 -2.09
CA VAL A 120 -13.46 20.80 -2.74
C VAL A 120 -13.36 20.62 -4.25
N LEU A 121 -12.60 19.64 -4.73
CA LEU A 121 -12.43 19.40 -6.16
C LEU A 121 -13.74 18.94 -6.82
N GLY A 122 -14.53 18.11 -6.13
CA GLY A 122 -15.79 17.57 -6.64
C GLY A 122 -16.91 18.60 -6.73
N PHE A 123 -17.09 19.42 -5.68
CA PHE A 123 -18.25 20.31 -5.53
C PHE A 123 -17.93 21.80 -5.71
N VAL A 124 -16.73 22.26 -5.37
CA VAL A 124 -16.35 23.68 -5.50
C VAL A 124 -15.71 23.96 -6.86
N CYS A 125 -14.92 23.02 -7.38
CA CYS A 125 -14.30 23.13 -8.71
C CYS A 125 -15.13 22.51 -9.85
N ASP A 126 -16.36 22.08 -9.58
CA ASP A 126 -17.28 21.43 -10.54
C ASP A 126 -16.67 20.25 -11.33
N MET A 127 -15.65 19.59 -10.79
CA MET A 127 -15.02 18.42 -11.44
C MET A 127 -15.80 17.12 -11.20
N GLY A 128 -16.88 17.17 -10.40
CA GLY A 128 -17.78 16.05 -10.13
C GLY A 128 -17.05 14.80 -9.65
N THR A 129 -17.29 13.66 -10.32
CA THR A 129 -16.67 12.37 -9.99
C THR A 129 -15.16 12.36 -10.19
N LYS A 130 -14.62 13.11 -11.16
CA LYS A 130 -13.17 13.24 -11.37
C LYS A 130 -12.51 13.97 -10.21
N GLY A 131 -13.16 14.99 -9.67
CA GLY A 131 -12.70 15.75 -8.49
C GLY A 131 -12.64 14.88 -7.24
N ILE A 132 -13.67 14.08 -6.99
CA ILE A 132 -13.69 13.16 -5.85
C ILE A 132 -12.59 12.10 -5.97
N TRP A 133 -12.43 11.50 -7.16
CA TRP A 133 -11.40 10.49 -7.39
C TRP A 133 -9.98 11.07 -7.27
N THR A 134 -9.73 12.28 -7.80
CA THR A 134 -8.45 12.97 -7.61
C THR A 134 -8.16 13.31 -6.15
N GLY A 135 -9.18 13.73 -5.39
CA GLY A 135 -9.06 13.94 -3.94
C GLY A 135 -8.59 12.70 -3.20
N MET A 136 -9.26 11.56 -3.46
CA MET A 136 -8.90 10.28 -2.87
C MET A 136 -7.50 9.82 -3.27
N LEU A 137 -7.13 9.97 -4.55
CA LEU A 137 -5.78 9.67 -5.03
C LEU A 137 -4.73 10.56 -4.35
N GLY A 138 -5.02 11.84 -4.13
CA GLY A 138 -4.16 12.75 -3.38
C GLY A 138 -3.88 12.23 -1.96
N GLY A 139 -4.92 11.78 -1.25
CA GLY A 139 -4.77 11.16 0.07
C GLY A 139 -3.85 9.93 0.05
N THR A 140 -4.05 9.03 -0.93
CA THR A 140 -3.20 7.83 -1.10
C THR A 140 -1.76 8.18 -1.46
N ILE A 141 -1.53 9.21 -2.28
CA ILE A 141 -0.18 9.69 -2.64
C ILE A 141 0.54 10.21 -1.40
N VAL A 142 -0.11 11.07 -0.60
CA VAL A 142 0.48 11.59 0.63
C VAL A 142 0.82 10.46 1.59
N GLN A 143 -0.10 9.50 1.78
CA GLN A 143 0.16 8.33 2.61
C GLN A 143 1.36 7.53 2.10
N THR A 144 1.46 7.31 0.78
CA THR A 144 2.57 6.58 0.16
C THR A 144 3.90 7.29 0.41
N ILE A 145 3.94 8.61 0.27
CA ILE A 145 5.15 9.42 0.54
C ILE A 145 5.57 9.30 2.01
N VAL A 146 4.62 9.41 2.95
CA VAL A 146 4.90 9.31 4.39
C VAL A 146 5.45 7.94 4.74
N LEU A 147 4.83 6.87 4.24
CA LEU A 147 5.30 5.49 4.48
C LEU A 147 6.67 5.25 3.86
N LEU A 148 6.89 5.68 2.61
CA LEU A 148 8.17 5.54 1.93
C LEU A 148 9.28 6.30 2.68
N TRP A 149 9.01 7.52 3.10
CA TRP A 149 9.93 8.32 3.90
C TRP A 149 10.27 7.65 5.23
N ALA A 150 9.25 7.13 5.94
CA ALA A 150 9.47 6.39 7.18
C ALA A 150 10.32 5.13 6.95
N THR A 151 10.04 4.36 5.90
CA THR A 151 10.82 3.16 5.52
C THR A 151 12.28 3.50 5.20
N ILE A 152 12.56 4.57 4.46
CA ILE A 152 13.93 4.97 4.09
C ILE A 152 14.71 5.49 5.31
N ARG A 153 14.06 6.24 6.20
CA ARG A 153 14.70 6.82 7.39
C ARG A 153 14.92 5.82 8.51
N THR A 154 14.38 4.62 8.38
CA THR A 154 14.43 3.61 9.43
C THR A 154 15.81 2.97 9.51
N ASN A 155 16.32 2.91 10.74
CA ASN A 155 17.51 2.14 11.04
C ASN A 155 17.14 0.67 11.22
N TRP A 156 17.31 -0.11 10.16
CA TRP A 156 17.02 -1.54 10.14
C TRP A 156 17.79 -2.34 11.19
N VAL A 157 18.98 -1.90 11.61
CA VAL A 157 19.74 -2.55 12.69
C VAL A 157 18.99 -2.41 14.02
N LYS A 158 18.50 -1.21 14.33
CA LYS A 158 17.70 -0.97 15.56
C LYS A 158 16.35 -1.68 15.53
N GLU A 159 15.72 -1.80 14.36
CA GLU A 159 14.45 -2.52 14.26
C GLU A 159 14.62 -4.03 14.44
N VAL A 160 15.71 -4.59 13.93
CA VAL A 160 16.09 -5.99 14.20
C VAL A 160 16.35 -6.20 15.70
N GLU A 161 17.10 -5.32 16.36
CA GLU A 161 17.35 -5.39 17.79
C GLU A 161 16.04 -5.33 18.61
N LYS A 162 15.12 -4.43 18.25
CA LYS A 162 13.78 -4.38 18.86
C LYS A 162 12.98 -5.65 18.60
N ALA A 163 13.10 -6.26 17.43
CA ALA A 163 12.41 -7.51 17.10
C ALA A 163 12.94 -8.67 17.95
N GLN A 164 14.26 -8.79 18.08
CA GLN A 164 14.90 -9.77 18.94
C GLN A 164 14.50 -9.59 20.40
N SER A 165 14.55 -8.35 20.93
CA SER A 165 14.09 -8.06 22.30
C SER A 165 12.61 -8.42 22.54
N ARG A 166 11.75 -8.32 21.51
CA ARG A 166 10.35 -8.77 21.61
C ARG A 166 10.24 -10.29 21.68
N LEU A 167 11.10 -11.03 20.97
CA LEU A 167 11.15 -12.48 21.00
C LEU A 167 11.71 -12.99 22.34
N ASP A 168 12.77 -12.38 22.85
CA ASP A 168 13.41 -12.76 24.12
C ASP A 168 12.44 -12.63 25.30
N LYS A 169 11.68 -11.52 25.39
CA LYS A 169 10.61 -11.35 26.40
C LYS A 169 9.52 -12.41 26.34
N TRP A 170 9.33 -13.01 25.17
CA TRP A 170 8.37 -14.09 24.96
C TRP A 170 8.94 -15.46 25.32
N ASP A 171 10.25 -15.67 25.11
CA ASP A 171 10.95 -16.88 25.54
C ASP A 171 11.12 -16.93 27.07
N ASP A 172 11.41 -15.79 27.70
CA ASP A 172 11.49 -15.65 29.17
C ASP A 172 10.14 -15.92 29.88
N ASN A 173 9.02 -15.81 29.16
CA ASN A 173 7.67 -16.09 29.69
C ASN A 173 7.22 -17.54 29.44
N LYS A 174 8.03 -18.38 28.79
CA LYS A 174 7.71 -19.80 28.68
C LYS A 174 8.07 -20.47 30.00
N GLU A 175 7.05 -20.87 30.77
CA GLU A 175 7.23 -21.96 31.73
C GLU A 175 7.90 -23.13 30.99
N PRO A 176 8.89 -23.81 31.59
CA PRO A 176 9.55 -24.94 30.95
C PRO A 176 8.49 -25.97 30.57
N LEU A 177 8.44 -26.30 29.28
CA LEU A 177 7.48 -27.26 28.70
C LEU A 177 7.65 -28.68 29.25
N LEU A 178 8.70 -28.92 30.03
CA LEU A 178 8.95 -30.14 30.78
C LEU A 178 9.09 -29.76 32.25
N ARG A 179 8.04 -30.05 33.03
CA ARG A 179 8.17 -30.29 34.46
C ARG A 179 8.80 -31.68 34.59
N GLU A 180 10.09 -31.74 34.93
CA GLU A 180 10.69 -32.97 35.48
C GLU A 180 9.98 -33.41 36.75
#